data_AF-A0A7Y0G415-F1
#
_entry.id   AF-A0A7Y0G415-F1
#
_cell.length_a   1.000
_cell.length_b   1.000
_cell.length_c   1.000
_cell.angle_alpha   90.00
_cell.angle_beta   90.00
_cell.angle_gamma   90.00
#
_symmetry.space_group_name_H-M   'P 1'
#
loop_
_entity.id
_entity.type
_entity.pdbx_description
1 polymer ?
#
loop_
_entity_poly.entity_id
_entity_poly.type
_entity_poly.pdbx_seq_one_letter_code
_entity_poly.pdbx_strand_id
1 'polypeptide(L)'
;MHKPTVSRTGAEHESTARDASTARDGEGVRGPGPLIVTEDVVLLDDLLRLCAAAGVEPEVHHRVPERRASWTDPPLVLVGADVAARCRGSVRRPGVVLVGRAPDDPEVWRLAVEVGADSVLRLPGAESRLVERIADAAEGGGRAALTVGVVGGRGGAGASTLACGLALAAARAGRRTLLVDGDPLGGGLDVLLGAEREEGRRWSDFTASKGRLAGGALAESLPAARGVRVLSWGREPTGAVPPDAVRAVLAAARRGGGVVVVDLPRAVDEAGAEALAQLDLGLLVVPGELRAVAAAHRIAGTLSLGVRDLRAVVRGPYAAGLDERWVADALRLPLAGELPYDPAIVTDQDEGAPPGADPRGPLGRFCAAFWEQALPSGGAA
;
A
#
# COMPACT_ATOMS: atom_id res chain seq x y z
N MET A 1 -31.78 1.01 67.75
CA MET A 1 -31.13 -0.08 68.50
C MET A 1 -32.09 -1.26 68.55
N HIS A 2 -31.97 -2.22 67.62
CA HIS A 2 -32.64 -3.53 67.70
C HIS A 2 -31.94 -4.52 66.77
N LYS A 3 -31.19 -5.44 67.37
CA LYS A 3 -31.00 -6.84 66.96
C LYS A 3 -30.90 -7.60 68.30
N PRO A 4 -31.48 -8.80 68.45
CA PRO A 4 -31.03 -10.03 67.78
C PRO A 4 -32.25 -10.88 67.31
N THR A 5 -32.20 -12.08 66.72
CA THR A 5 -31.38 -13.26 67.01
C THR A 5 -31.46 -14.28 65.86
N VAL A 6 -30.29 -14.84 65.55
CA VAL A 6 -29.93 -16.16 65.01
C VAL A 6 -31.04 -17.12 64.54
N SER A 7 -30.86 -17.66 63.33
CA SER A 7 -31.31 -19.02 62.97
C SER A 7 -30.16 -19.73 62.25
N ARG A 8 -29.95 -21.00 62.61
CA ARG A 8 -28.82 -21.86 62.28
C ARG A 8 -29.40 -23.13 61.66
N THR A 9 -29.05 -23.45 60.41
CA THR A 9 -29.04 -24.77 59.73
C THR A 9 -28.84 -24.47 58.24
N GLY A 10 -27.84 -24.96 57.51
CA GLY A 10 -27.08 -26.20 57.63
C GLY A 10 -27.45 -27.06 56.41
N ALA A 11 -26.66 -27.00 55.35
CA ALA A 11 -26.55 -28.07 54.35
C ALA A 11 -25.34 -27.79 53.45
N GLU A 12 -24.39 -28.70 53.55
CA GLU A 12 -23.15 -28.83 52.79
C GLU A 12 -23.45 -28.92 51.28
N HIS A 13 -22.65 -28.25 50.44
CA HIS A 13 -22.48 -28.66 49.05
C HIS A 13 -21.00 -28.76 48.73
N GLU A 14 -20.67 -29.99 48.37
CA GLU A 14 -19.37 -30.57 48.16
C GLU A 14 -18.75 -30.07 46.86
N SER A 15 -17.46 -29.79 46.95
CA SER A 15 -16.57 -29.38 45.88
C SER A 15 -16.42 -30.49 44.83
N THR A 16 -16.64 -30.17 43.55
CA THR A 16 -15.87 -30.78 42.45
C THR A 16 -15.48 -29.70 41.44
N ALA A 17 -14.18 -29.51 41.33
CA ALA A 17 -13.54 -28.69 40.30
C ALA A 17 -13.72 -29.31 38.91
N ARG A 18 -13.83 -28.45 37.89
CA ARG A 18 -13.29 -28.69 36.54
C ARG A 18 -13.12 -27.37 35.80
N ASP A 19 -11.87 -27.10 35.45
CA ASP A 19 -11.41 -26.10 34.50
C ASP A 19 -12.20 -26.11 33.18
N ALA A 20 -12.48 -24.91 32.66
CA ALA A 20 -12.50 -24.66 31.23
C ALA A 20 -12.33 -23.15 30.97
N SER A 21 -11.06 -22.76 30.86
CA SER A 21 -10.59 -21.58 30.12
C SER A 21 -11.29 -21.48 28.76
N THR A 22 -12.01 -20.39 28.51
CA THR A 22 -12.43 -19.99 27.16
C THR A 22 -11.71 -18.71 26.79
N ALA A 23 -10.52 -18.89 26.23
CA ALA A 23 -9.89 -17.90 25.38
C ALA A 23 -10.84 -17.63 24.20
N ARG A 24 -11.32 -16.38 24.11
CA ARG A 24 -11.99 -15.88 22.91
C ARG A 24 -10.90 -15.47 21.94
N ASP A 25 -10.50 -16.39 21.08
CA ASP A 25 -9.73 -16.05 19.89
C ASP A 25 -10.61 -15.20 18.97
N GLY A 26 -10.13 -14.00 18.68
CA GLY A 26 -10.75 -13.10 17.71
C GLY A 26 -10.54 -13.63 16.30
N GLU A 27 -11.52 -14.36 15.79
CA GLU A 27 -11.66 -14.56 14.34
C GLU A 27 -11.94 -13.19 13.70
N GLY A 28 -10.90 -12.59 13.12
CA GLY A 28 -11.06 -11.51 12.16
C GLY A 28 -11.98 -12.00 11.04
N VAL A 29 -13.02 -11.22 10.74
CA VAL A 29 -13.98 -11.47 9.66
C VAL A 29 -13.20 -11.69 8.36
N ARG A 30 -13.01 -12.96 7.96
CA ARG A 30 -12.44 -13.28 6.64
C ARG A 30 -13.46 -12.82 5.60
N GLY A 31 -13.06 -11.90 4.73
CA GLY A 31 -13.89 -11.47 3.61
C GLY A 31 -14.26 -12.65 2.70
N PRO A 32 -15.29 -12.50 1.85
CA PRO A 32 -15.70 -13.57 0.94
C PRO A 32 -14.53 -13.96 0.02
N GLY A 33 -14.28 -15.26 -0.12
CA GLY A 33 -13.25 -15.79 -1.01
C GLY A 33 -13.55 -15.54 -2.49
N PRO A 34 -12.62 -15.86 -3.40
CA PRO A 34 -12.83 -15.73 -4.84
C PRO A 34 -13.95 -16.67 -5.32
N LEU A 35 -14.72 -16.22 -6.29
CA LEU A 35 -15.73 -17.04 -6.97
C LEU A 35 -15.09 -17.79 -8.13
N ILE A 36 -15.30 -19.09 -8.22
CA ILE A 36 -14.96 -19.94 -9.36
C ILE A 36 -16.24 -20.30 -10.11
N VAL A 37 -16.26 -20.07 -11.42
CA VAL A 37 -17.35 -20.49 -12.32
C VAL A 37 -16.79 -21.38 -13.42
N THR A 38 -17.03 -22.70 -13.36
CA THR A 38 -16.56 -23.68 -14.37
C THR A 38 -17.36 -24.99 -14.30
N GLU A 39 -17.61 -25.60 -15.46
CA GLU A 39 -18.13 -26.99 -15.59
C GLU A 39 -16.99 -27.99 -15.86
N ASP A 40 -15.81 -27.53 -16.32
CA ASP A 40 -14.61 -28.36 -16.49
C ASP A 40 -14.05 -28.78 -15.12
N VAL A 41 -14.18 -30.07 -14.80
CA VAL A 41 -13.71 -30.68 -13.54
C VAL A 41 -12.20 -30.64 -13.40
N VAL A 42 -11.44 -30.73 -14.50
CA VAL A 42 -9.97 -30.72 -14.44
C VAL A 42 -9.47 -29.30 -14.17
N LEU A 43 -10.08 -28.32 -14.83
CA LEU A 43 -9.82 -26.92 -14.54
C LEU A 43 -10.22 -26.57 -13.10
N LEU A 44 -11.36 -27.08 -12.62
CA LEU A 44 -11.81 -26.87 -11.25
C LEU A 44 -10.78 -27.38 -10.23
N ASP A 45 -10.29 -28.60 -10.39
CA ASP A 45 -9.26 -29.18 -9.51
C ASP A 45 -7.98 -28.33 -9.47
N ASP A 46 -7.53 -27.85 -10.63
CA ASP A 46 -6.39 -26.94 -10.72
C ASP A 46 -6.68 -25.62 -9.98
N LEU A 47 -7.83 -25.00 -10.21
CA LEU A 47 -8.20 -23.75 -9.55
C LEU A 47 -8.32 -23.89 -8.03
N LEU A 48 -8.89 -25.00 -7.54
CA LEU A 48 -8.99 -25.32 -6.11
C LEU A 48 -7.60 -25.49 -5.49
N ARG A 49 -6.69 -26.21 -6.17
CA ARG A 49 -5.29 -26.37 -5.74
C ARG A 49 -4.57 -25.02 -5.65
N LEU A 50 -4.78 -24.13 -6.63
CA LEU A 50 -4.16 -22.81 -6.65
C LEU A 50 -4.75 -21.88 -5.58
N CYS A 51 -6.06 -21.96 -5.28
CA CYS A 51 -6.67 -21.25 -4.16
C CYS A 51 -6.11 -21.72 -2.81
N ALA A 52 -5.95 -23.04 -2.63
CA ALA A 52 -5.32 -23.61 -1.45
C ALA A 52 -3.86 -23.16 -1.30
N ALA A 53 -3.10 -23.11 -2.39
CA ALA A 53 -1.73 -22.56 -2.40
C ALA A 53 -1.69 -21.06 -2.02
N ALA A 54 -2.75 -20.31 -2.32
CA ALA A 54 -2.93 -18.93 -1.90
C ALA A 54 -3.47 -18.79 -0.45
N GLY A 55 -3.83 -19.89 0.21
CA GLY A 55 -4.41 -19.88 1.56
C GLY A 55 -5.86 -19.38 1.63
N VAL A 56 -6.61 -19.50 0.53
CA VAL A 56 -7.97 -18.94 0.38
C VAL A 56 -8.97 -20.05 0.04
N GLU A 57 -10.15 -19.99 0.64
CA GLU A 57 -11.26 -20.89 0.32
C GLU A 57 -12.18 -20.22 -0.72
N PRO A 58 -12.34 -20.79 -1.93
CA PRO A 58 -13.18 -20.21 -2.97
C PRO A 58 -14.65 -20.62 -2.83
N GLU A 59 -15.55 -19.79 -3.36
CA GLU A 59 -16.94 -20.18 -3.64
C GLU A 59 -17.01 -20.79 -5.04
N VAL A 60 -17.56 -21.99 -5.19
CA VAL A 60 -17.60 -22.71 -6.48
C VAL A 60 -19.02 -22.76 -7.02
N HIS A 61 -19.17 -22.35 -8.28
CA HIS A 61 -20.40 -22.49 -9.03
C HIS A 61 -20.14 -23.18 -10.37
N HIS A 62 -21.03 -24.10 -10.75
CA HIS A 62 -20.96 -24.74 -12.07
C HIS A 62 -21.67 -23.92 -13.16
N ARG A 63 -22.41 -22.88 -12.77
CA ARG A 63 -23.13 -21.96 -13.67
C ARG A 63 -23.02 -20.54 -13.14
N VAL A 64 -23.32 -19.55 -13.98
CA VAL A 64 -23.38 -18.15 -13.53
C VAL A 64 -24.39 -18.06 -12.37
N PRO A 65 -24.02 -17.48 -11.21
CA PRO A 65 -24.94 -17.33 -10.09
C PRO A 65 -26.18 -16.54 -10.48
N GLU A 66 -27.37 -17.03 -10.08
CA GLU A 66 -28.64 -16.36 -10.39
C GLU A 66 -28.79 -15.01 -9.65
N ARG A 67 -28.13 -14.88 -8.49
CA ARG A 67 -28.11 -13.65 -7.70
C ARG A 67 -26.96 -12.75 -8.15
N ARG A 68 -27.30 -11.52 -8.54
CA ARG A 68 -26.34 -10.48 -8.94
C ARG A 68 -25.27 -10.19 -7.87
N ALA A 69 -25.66 -10.24 -6.60
CA ALA A 69 -24.75 -10.04 -5.45
C ALA A 69 -23.61 -11.07 -5.42
N SER A 70 -23.91 -12.34 -5.71
CA SER A 70 -22.90 -13.42 -5.76
C SER A 70 -21.84 -13.21 -6.84
N TRP A 71 -22.09 -12.37 -7.85
CA TRP A 71 -21.09 -11.97 -8.86
C TRP A 71 -20.32 -10.69 -8.47
N THR A 72 -20.95 -9.78 -7.72
CA THR A 72 -20.38 -8.47 -7.38
C THR A 72 -19.60 -8.44 -6.07
N ASP A 73 -19.94 -9.31 -5.12
CA ASP A 73 -19.39 -9.28 -3.77
C ASP A 73 -18.00 -9.96 -3.64
N PRO A 74 -17.69 -11.05 -4.36
CA PRO A 74 -16.36 -11.67 -4.29
C PRO A 74 -15.27 -10.68 -4.73
N PRO A 75 -14.06 -10.68 -4.15
CA PRO A 75 -12.99 -9.79 -4.58
C PRO A 75 -12.40 -10.17 -5.96
N LEU A 76 -12.60 -11.42 -6.38
CA LEU A 76 -12.13 -11.96 -7.66
C LEU A 76 -13.13 -13.01 -8.18
N VAL A 77 -13.33 -13.02 -9.50
CA VAL A 77 -14.17 -14.00 -10.21
C VAL A 77 -13.30 -14.70 -11.26
N LEU A 78 -13.12 -16.01 -11.09
CA LEU A 78 -12.40 -16.90 -12.00
C LEU A 78 -13.42 -17.63 -12.88
N VAL A 79 -13.43 -17.32 -14.18
CA VAL A 79 -14.36 -17.89 -15.16
C VAL A 79 -13.61 -18.88 -16.03
N GLY A 80 -14.09 -20.12 -16.09
CA GLY A 80 -13.58 -21.13 -17.02
C GLY A 80 -13.93 -20.79 -18.48
N ALA A 81 -13.00 -21.07 -19.40
CA ALA A 81 -13.21 -20.86 -20.84
C ALA A 81 -14.42 -21.63 -21.39
N ASP A 82 -14.76 -22.77 -20.77
CA ASP A 82 -15.91 -23.62 -21.07
C ASP A 82 -17.26 -22.93 -20.83
N VAL A 83 -17.36 -22.07 -19.81
CA VAL A 83 -18.60 -21.36 -19.44
C VAL A 83 -18.62 -19.90 -19.87
N ALA A 84 -17.52 -19.36 -20.40
CA ALA A 84 -17.37 -17.95 -20.75
C ALA A 84 -18.48 -17.41 -21.65
N ALA A 85 -18.91 -18.18 -22.66
CA ALA A 85 -20.01 -17.81 -23.55
C ALA A 85 -21.36 -17.67 -22.83
N ARG A 86 -21.56 -18.36 -21.69
CA ARG A 86 -22.77 -18.28 -20.88
C ARG A 86 -22.72 -17.15 -19.85
N CYS A 87 -21.52 -16.63 -19.55
CA CYS A 87 -21.30 -15.46 -18.70
C CYS A 87 -21.51 -14.12 -19.42
N ARG A 88 -21.89 -14.15 -20.71
CA ARG A 88 -22.18 -12.94 -21.50
C ARG A 88 -23.30 -12.11 -20.85
N GLY A 89 -23.11 -10.80 -20.77
CA GLY A 89 -24.09 -9.88 -20.18
C GLY A 89 -24.08 -9.82 -18.64
N SER A 90 -23.14 -10.52 -17.99
CA SER A 90 -22.87 -10.31 -16.56
C SER A 90 -22.44 -8.87 -16.29
N VAL A 91 -22.61 -8.41 -15.05
CA VAL A 91 -22.21 -7.05 -14.67
C VAL A 91 -20.70 -6.90 -14.82
N ARG A 92 -20.27 -5.92 -15.63
CA ARG A 92 -18.85 -5.58 -15.74
C ARG A 92 -18.34 -5.06 -14.41
N ARG A 93 -17.22 -5.62 -13.96
CA ARG A 93 -16.54 -5.23 -12.73
C ARG A 93 -15.04 -5.54 -12.85
N PRO A 94 -14.18 -4.83 -12.12
CA PRO A 94 -12.79 -5.24 -11.96
C PRO A 94 -12.72 -6.57 -11.18
N GLY A 95 -11.67 -7.33 -11.40
CA GLY A 95 -11.41 -8.61 -10.76
C GLY A 95 -11.99 -9.82 -11.50
N VAL A 96 -12.30 -9.72 -12.81
CA VAL A 96 -12.77 -10.87 -13.59
C VAL A 96 -11.61 -11.45 -14.38
N VAL A 97 -11.38 -12.75 -14.27
CA VAL A 97 -10.28 -13.47 -14.91
C VAL A 97 -10.84 -14.63 -15.71
N LEU A 98 -10.53 -14.67 -17.00
CA LEU A 98 -10.83 -15.84 -17.80
C LEU A 98 -9.67 -16.84 -17.71
N VAL A 99 -9.95 -18.09 -17.36
CA VAL A 99 -8.94 -19.14 -17.20
C VAL A 99 -9.25 -20.29 -18.17
N GLY A 100 -8.23 -20.72 -18.91
CA GLY A 100 -8.35 -21.83 -19.85
C GLY A 100 -7.12 -22.73 -19.89
N ARG A 101 -7.26 -23.90 -20.52
CA ARG A 101 -6.17 -24.87 -20.71
C ARG A 101 -5.75 -25.05 -22.18
N ALA A 102 -6.59 -24.65 -23.13
CA ALA A 102 -6.34 -24.85 -24.56
C ALA A 102 -5.31 -23.85 -25.13
N PRO A 103 -4.47 -24.26 -26.10
CA PRO A 103 -3.53 -23.37 -26.77
C PRO A 103 -4.25 -22.38 -27.69
N ASP A 104 -3.85 -21.10 -27.61
CA ASP A 104 -4.16 -19.94 -28.46
C ASP A 104 -5.40 -20.05 -29.37
N ASP A 105 -6.58 -20.16 -28.76
CA ASP A 105 -7.84 -19.99 -29.46
C ASP A 105 -8.23 -18.49 -29.49
N PRO A 106 -8.31 -17.85 -30.69
CA PRO A 106 -8.77 -16.46 -30.81
C PRO A 106 -10.15 -16.22 -30.20
N GLU A 107 -10.99 -17.25 -30.12
CA GLU A 107 -12.32 -17.17 -29.50
C GLU A 107 -12.28 -16.84 -28.02
N VAL A 108 -11.26 -17.32 -27.30
CA VAL A 108 -11.09 -17.08 -25.86
C VAL A 108 -10.86 -15.59 -25.58
N TRP A 109 -10.10 -14.90 -26.44
CA TRP A 109 -9.86 -13.47 -26.32
C TRP A 109 -11.13 -12.65 -26.59
N ARG A 110 -11.92 -13.05 -27.59
CA ARG A 110 -13.21 -12.43 -27.88
C ARG A 110 -14.17 -12.58 -26.70
N LEU A 111 -14.27 -13.79 -26.15
CA LEU A 111 -15.10 -14.10 -24.98
C LEU A 111 -14.66 -13.30 -23.74
N ALA A 112 -13.35 -13.13 -23.52
CA ALA A 112 -12.83 -12.31 -22.43
C ALA A 112 -13.34 -10.87 -22.50
N VAL A 113 -13.35 -10.27 -23.71
CA VAL A 113 -13.87 -8.90 -23.91
C VAL A 113 -15.38 -8.83 -23.68
N GLU A 114 -16.13 -9.83 -24.13
CA GLU A 114 -17.60 -9.90 -23.98
C GLU A 114 -18.03 -10.06 -22.52
N VAL A 115 -17.32 -10.88 -21.75
CA VAL A 115 -17.52 -11.08 -20.30
C VAL A 115 -17.00 -9.89 -19.48
N GLY A 116 -16.11 -9.08 -20.06
CA GLY A 116 -15.46 -7.97 -19.37
C GLY A 116 -14.35 -8.41 -18.43
N ALA A 117 -13.63 -9.48 -18.78
CA ALA A 117 -12.47 -9.95 -18.04
C ALA A 117 -11.30 -8.97 -18.16
N ASP A 118 -10.61 -8.72 -17.05
CA ASP A 118 -9.41 -7.87 -17.04
C ASP A 118 -8.21 -8.57 -17.69
N SER A 119 -8.19 -9.91 -17.65
CA SER A 119 -7.14 -10.70 -18.26
C SER A 119 -7.56 -12.13 -18.57
N VAL A 120 -6.82 -12.76 -19.46
CA VAL A 120 -6.87 -14.19 -19.75
C VAL A 120 -5.62 -14.86 -19.20
N LEU A 121 -5.78 -15.91 -18.38
CA LEU A 121 -4.68 -16.73 -17.85
C LEU A 121 -4.80 -18.16 -18.37
N ARG A 122 -3.65 -18.78 -18.64
CA ARG A 122 -3.59 -20.13 -19.21
C ARG A 122 -2.81 -21.07 -18.31
N LEU A 123 -3.43 -22.18 -17.93
CA LEU A 123 -2.78 -23.20 -17.11
C LEU A 123 -2.15 -24.28 -17.99
N PRO A 124 -1.00 -24.85 -17.58
CA PRO A 124 -0.28 -24.60 -16.31
C PRO A 124 0.67 -23.39 -16.35
N GLY A 125 0.88 -22.76 -17.51
CA GLY A 125 1.91 -21.71 -17.69
C GLY A 125 1.73 -20.45 -16.84
N ALA A 126 0.52 -20.18 -16.33
CA ALA A 126 0.19 -19.01 -15.52
C ALA A 126 -0.17 -19.34 -14.06
N GLU A 127 0.17 -20.53 -13.54
CA GLU A 127 -0.14 -20.94 -12.16
C GLU A 127 0.34 -19.92 -11.12
N SER A 128 1.63 -19.54 -11.15
CA SER A 128 2.19 -18.57 -10.20
C SER A 128 1.46 -17.23 -10.25
N ARG A 129 1.13 -16.75 -11.46
CA ARG A 129 0.40 -15.48 -11.65
C ARG A 129 -1.04 -15.56 -11.15
N LEU A 130 -1.67 -16.73 -11.24
CA LEU A 130 -3.02 -16.94 -10.75
C LEU A 130 -3.07 -17.07 -9.22
N VAL A 131 -2.14 -17.83 -8.62
CA VAL A 131 -1.97 -17.88 -7.15
C VAL A 131 -1.75 -16.48 -6.60
N GLU A 132 -0.89 -15.71 -7.28
CA GLU A 132 -0.63 -14.33 -6.92
C GLU A 132 -1.90 -13.49 -6.93
N ARG A 133 -2.68 -13.58 -7.99
CA ARG A 133 -3.91 -12.80 -8.13
C ARG A 133 -5.01 -13.21 -7.15
N ILE A 134 -5.09 -14.49 -6.79
CA ILE A 134 -6.01 -15.00 -5.77
C ILE A 134 -5.64 -14.47 -4.39
N ALA A 135 -4.36 -14.57 -4.02
CA ALA A 135 -3.87 -14.03 -2.75
C ALA A 135 -4.06 -12.50 -2.68
N ASP A 136 -3.80 -11.78 -3.77
CA ASP A 136 -4.03 -10.33 -3.84
C ASP A 136 -5.49 -9.95 -3.62
N ALA A 137 -6.42 -10.72 -4.20
CA ALA A 137 -7.85 -10.50 -4.03
C ALA A 137 -8.32 -10.79 -2.61
N ALA A 138 -7.77 -11.83 -1.97
CA ALA A 138 -8.08 -12.17 -0.58
C ALA A 138 -7.53 -11.14 0.41
N GLU A 139 -6.36 -10.56 0.14
CA GLU A 139 -5.83 -9.41 0.90
C GLU A 139 -6.63 -8.12 0.60
N GLY A 140 -7.14 -7.99 -0.63
CA GLY A 140 -7.64 -6.77 -1.25
C GLY A 140 -9.16 -6.54 -1.14
N GLY A 141 -9.79 -6.88 -0.02
CA GLY A 141 -11.17 -6.43 0.27
C GLY A 141 -11.33 -4.90 0.36
N GLY A 142 -10.24 -4.12 0.24
CA GLY A 142 -10.19 -2.67 0.25
C GLY A 142 -9.45 -2.07 -0.94
N ARG A 143 -9.70 -0.77 -1.20
CA ARG A 143 -9.01 0.01 -2.24
C ARG A 143 -7.49 0.01 -1.99
N ALA A 144 -6.70 -0.22 -3.03
CA ALA A 144 -5.24 -0.14 -2.97
C ALA A 144 -4.79 1.19 -2.32
N ALA A 145 -3.70 1.15 -1.56
CA ALA A 145 -3.16 2.33 -0.90
C ALA A 145 -2.79 3.38 -1.95
N LEU A 146 -3.07 4.65 -1.65
CA LEU A 146 -2.57 5.75 -2.46
C LEU A 146 -1.06 5.88 -2.23
N THR A 147 -0.26 5.64 -3.28
CA THR A 147 1.19 5.66 -3.21
C THR A 147 1.73 6.99 -3.73
N VAL A 148 2.38 7.75 -2.84
CA VAL A 148 2.97 9.04 -3.13
C VAL A 148 4.50 8.96 -3.01
N GLY A 149 5.20 9.23 -4.10
CA GLY A 149 6.66 9.34 -4.09
C GLY A 149 7.11 10.79 -3.88
N VAL A 150 8.20 11.00 -3.15
CA VAL A 150 8.79 12.32 -2.90
C VAL A 150 10.24 12.32 -3.35
N VAL A 151 10.61 13.26 -4.22
CA VAL A 151 11.98 13.39 -4.77
C VAL A 151 12.45 14.83 -4.59
N GLY A 152 13.73 15.02 -4.24
CA GLY A 152 14.32 16.36 -4.15
C GLY A 152 14.83 16.88 -5.51
N GLY A 153 14.48 18.09 -5.91
CA GLY A 153 15.06 18.75 -7.10
C GLY A 153 16.57 18.99 -6.98
N ARG A 154 17.07 19.13 -5.75
CA ARG A 154 18.49 19.21 -5.39
C ARG A 154 18.77 18.48 -4.08
N GLY A 155 20.05 18.25 -3.77
CA GLY A 155 20.46 17.81 -2.43
C GLY A 155 20.01 18.82 -1.37
N GLY A 156 19.48 18.33 -0.26
CA GLY A 156 18.93 19.16 0.82
C GLY A 156 17.68 19.96 0.44
N ALA A 157 16.89 19.50 -0.54
CA ALA A 157 15.63 20.16 -0.92
C ALA A 157 14.52 20.01 0.14
N GLY A 158 14.59 18.97 0.99
CA GLY A 158 13.58 18.64 2.01
C GLY A 158 12.65 17.48 1.64
N ALA A 159 13.05 16.59 0.73
CA ALA A 159 12.24 15.44 0.30
C ALA A 159 11.89 14.49 1.46
N SER A 160 12.90 13.99 2.18
CA SER A 160 12.72 13.13 3.36
C SER A 160 11.88 13.79 4.46
N THR A 161 12.09 15.10 4.67
CA THR A 161 11.31 15.91 5.62
C THR A 161 9.84 15.96 5.23
N LEU A 162 9.53 16.22 3.96
CA LEU A 162 8.17 16.22 3.45
C LEU A 162 7.55 14.82 3.50
N ALA A 163 8.30 13.78 3.12
CA ALA A 163 7.84 12.40 3.15
C ALA A 163 7.42 11.98 4.56
N CYS A 164 8.24 12.29 5.57
CA CYS A 164 7.94 12.06 6.98
C CYS A 164 6.71 12.86 7.43
N GLY A 165 6.64 14.16 7.09
CA GLY A 165 5.48 15.00 7.41
C GLY A 165 4.16 14.50 6.80
N LEU A 166 4.20 14.03 5.55
CA LEU A 166 3.06 13.43 4.86
C LEU A 166 2.61 12.15 5.55
N ALA A 167 3.54 11.27 5.91
CA ALA A 167 3.22 10.04 6.62
C ALA A 167 2.58 10.32 8.00
N LEU A 168 3.14 11.25 8.78
CA LEU A 168 2.57 11.62 10.08
C LEU A 168 1.19 12.27 9.95
N ALA A 169 0.97 13.12 8.94
CA ALA A 169 -0.36 13.71 8.71
C ALA A 169 -1.41 12.65 8.34
N ALA A 170 -1.06 11.68 7.48
CA ALA A 170 -1.96 10.57 7.13
C ALA A 170 -2.28 9.69 8.34
N ALA A 171 -1.28 9.37 9.16
CA ALA A 171 -1.47 8.58 10.38
C ALA A 171 -2.40 9.29 11.37
N ARG A 172 -2.22 10.61 11.57
CA ARG A 172 -3.12 11.42 12.42
C ARG A 172 -4.56 11.46 11.92
N ALA A 173 -4.76 11.41 10.61
CA ALA A 173 -6.09 11.31 9.99
C ALA A 173 -6.68 9.89 10.10
N GLY A 174 -6.08 8.98 10.89
CA GLY A 174 -6.57 7.63 11.11
C GLY A 174 -6.30 6.67 9.95
N ARG A 175 -5.41 7.02 9.01
CA ARG A 175 -5.09 6.18 7.86
C ARG A 175 -3.95 5.24 8.20
N ARG A 176 -4.10 3.96 7.82
CA ARG A 176 -2.97 3.03 7.74
C ARG A 176 -1.91 3.67 6.85
N THR A 177 -0.71 3.83 7.39
CA THR A 177 0.36 4.59 6.74
C THR A 177 1.67 3.81 6.79
N LEU A 178 2.31 3.69 5.64
CA LEU A 178 3.63 3.11 5.50
C LEU A 178 4.57 4.13 4.84
N LEU A 179 5.74 4.33 5.44
CA LEU A 179 6.82 5.17 4.91
C LEU A 179 7.97 4.26 4.43
N VAL A 180 8.37 4.40 3.18
CA VAL A 180 9.46 3.63 2.57
C VAL A 180 10.63 4.56 2.29
N ASP A 181 11.81 4.20 2.78
CA ASP A 181 13.07 4.85 2.46
C ASP A 181 13.67 4.23 1.18
N GLY A 182 13.63 4.94 0.07
CA GLY A 182 14.21 4.51 -1.20
C GLY A 182 15.66 4.95 -1.39
N ASP A 183 16.24 5.75 -0.50
CA ASP A 183 17.59 6.30 -0.68
C ASP A 183 18.62 5.54 0.21
N PRO A 184 19.38 4.57 -0.36
CA PRO A 184 20.39 3.83 0.40
C PRO A 184 21.50 4.69 1.00
N LEU A 185 21.68 5.91 0.48
CA LEU A 185 22.72 6.83 0.93
C LEU A 185 22.18 7.87 1.92
N GLY A 186 20.89 7.78 2.29
CA GLY A 186 20.25 8.64 3.28
C GLY A 186 20.69 8.34 4.72
N GLY A 187 20.26 9.20 5.65
CA GLY A 187 20.46 9.01 7.10
C GLY A 187 19.56 7.95 7.72
N GLY A 188 18.64 7.36 6.94
CA GLY A 188 17.57 6.48 7.39
C GLY A 188 16.35 7.25 7.87
N LEU A 189 15.19 7.01 7.24
CA LEU A 189 13.92 7.61 7.66
C LEU A 189 13.49 7.20 9.07
N ASP A 190 13.96 6.06 9.57
CA ASP A 190 13.70 5.64 10.95
C ASP A 190 14.33 6.60 11.97
N VAL A 191 15.51 7.15 11.73
CA VAL A 191 16.10 8.20 12.58
C VAL A 191 15.23 9.46 12.56
N LEU A 192 14.81 9.87 11.37
CA LEU A 192 13.99 11.07 11.19
C LEU A 192 12.62 10.94 11.89
N LEU A 193 12.10 9.72 12.00
CA LEU A 193 10.88 9.39 12.73
C LEU A 193 11.08 9.15 14.23
N GLY A 194 12.32 9.05 14.72
CA GLY A 194 12.65 8.62 16.08
C GLY A 194 12.28 7.15 16.35
N ALA A 195 12.44 6.30 15.33
CA ALA A 195 12.11 4.87 15.32
C ALA A 195 13.36 3.97 15.18
N GLU A 196 14.56 4.54 15.27
CA GLU A 196 15.83 3.84 15.02
C GLU A 196 16.15 2.75 16.05
N ARG A 197 15.50 2.79 17.23
CA ARG A 197 15.59 1.76 18.27
C ARG A 197 14.45 0.75 18.25
N GLU A 198 13.46 0.95 17.39
CA GLU A 198 12.31 0.05 17.27
C GLU A 198 12.70 -1.23 16.53
N GLU A 199 12.28 -2.36 17.09
CA GLU A 199 12.48 -3.68 16.50
C GLU A 199 11.66 -3.83 15.21
N GLY A 200 12.17 -4.64 14.28
CA GLY A 200 11.50 -4.94 13.01
C GLY A 200 12.46 -5.01 11.83
N ARG A 201 11.94 -5.52 10.72
CA ARG A 201 12.70 -5.74 9.49
C ARG A 201 13.09 -4.43 8.81
N ARG A 202 14.27 -4.43 8.19
CA ARG A 202 14.84 -3.36 7.36
C ARG A 202 15.11 -3.89 5.95
N TRP A 203 15.54 -3.03 5.03
CA TRP A 203 15.84 -3.45 3.64
C TRP A 203 16.79 -4.65 3.55
N SER A 204 17.77 -4.77 4.45
CA SER A 204 18.68 -5.92 4.56
C SER A 204 17.93 -7.26 4.56
N ASP A 205 16.80 -7.34 5.27
CA ASP A 205 16.03 -8.57 5.46
C ASP A 205 15.23 -8.97 4.21
N PHE A 206 15.05 -8.04 3.27
CA PHE A 206 14.31 -8.26 2.03
C PHE A 206 15.22 -8.50 0.82
N THR A 207 16.51 -8.20 0.91
CA THR A 207 17.48 -8.38 -0.20
C THR A 207 17.63 -9.83 -0.67
N ALA A 208 17.51 -10.80 0.24
CA ALA A 208 17.62 -12.25 -0.06
C ALA A 208 16.26 -12.93 -0.29
N SER A 209 15.16 -12.19 -0.12
CA SER A 209 13.81 -12.75 -0.19
C SER A 209 13.43 -13.01 -1.65
N LYS A 210 13.43 -14.27 -2.07
CA LYS A 210 12.80 -14.70 -3.32
C LYS A 210 11.37 -15.13 -3.04
N GLY A 211 10.39 -14.31 -3.40
CA GLY A 211 8.98 -14.69 -3.33
C GLY A 211 8.03 -13.57 -2.94
N ARG A 212 6.74 -13.91 -2.90
CA ARG A 212 5.64 -13.03 -2.52
C ARG A 212 5.76 -12.62 -1.04
N LEU A 213 5.68 -11.32 -0.79
CA LEU A 213 5.46 -10.76 0.56
C LEU A 213 3.98 -10.43 0.70
N ALA A 214 3.29 -11.00 1.68
CA ALA A 214 1.91 -10.63 1.98
C ALA A 214 1.84 -9.20 2.56
N GLY A 215 0.82 -8.42 2.20
CA GLY A 215 0.76 -6.99 2.56
C GLY A 215 0.61 -6.71 4.06
N GLY A 216 -0.19 -7.55 4.75
CA GLY A 216 -0.31 -7.51 6.22
C GLY A 216 0.98 -7.90 6.92
N ALA A 217 1.57 -9.03 6.50
CA ALA A 217 2.84 -9.53 7.04
C ALA A 217 3.99 -8.54 6.85
N LEU A 218 4.03 -7.81 5.74
CA LEU A 218 5.00 -6.72 5.56
C LEU A 218 4.83 -5.69 6.67
N ALA A 219 3.67 -5.05 6.78
CA ALA A 219 3.48 -3.94 7.72
C ALA A 219 3.63 -4.34 9.19
N GLU A 220 3.27 -5.57 9.56
CA GLU A 220 3.48 -6.09 10.91
C GLU A 220 4.94 -6.41 11.22
N SER A 221 5.73 -6.75 10.21
CA SER A 221 7.17 -7.00 10.37
C SER A 221 8.02 -5.73 10.47
N LEU A 222 7.46 -4.56 10.12
CA LEU A 222 8.19 -3.29 10.10
C LEU A 222 8.10 -2.56 11.46
N PRO A 223 9.14 -1.78 11.79
CA PRO A 223 9.09 -0.83 12.90
C PRO A 223 7.89 0.10 12.84
N ALA A 224 7.45 0.50 14.02
CA ALA A 224 6.27 1.33 14.21
C ALA A 224 6.59 2.53 15.10
N ALA A 225 6.34 3.74 14.60
CA ALA A 225 6.43 4.95 15.41
C ALA A 225 5.30 5.91 15.05
N ARG A 226 4.63 6.45 16.07
CA ARG A 226 3.63 7.53 15.91
C ARG A 226 2.53 7.20 14.89
N GLY A 227 2.10 5.94 14.83
CA GLY A 227 1.07 5.46 13.90
C GLY A 227 1.55 5.20 12.46
N VAL A 228 2.85 5.33 12.19
CA VAL A 228 3.48 5.06 10.90
C VAL A 228 4.30 3.77 10.99
N ARG A 229 4.15 2.89 10.00
CA ARG A 229 5.11 1.79 9.76
C ARG A 229 6.22 2.28 8.84
N VAL A 230 7.48 1.97 9.15
CA VAL A 230 8.61 2.47 8.35
C VAL A 230 9.50 1.34 7.86
N LEU A 231 9.77 1.29 6.56
CA LEU A 231 10.84 0.49 5.98
C LEU A 231 12.03 1.41 5.72
N SER A 232 13.04 1.32 6.57
CA SER A 232 14.28 2.10 6.49
C SER A 232 15.46 1.21 6.10
N TRP A 233 16.59 1.83 5.77
CA TRP A 233 17.87 1.14 5.65
C TRP A 233 18.41 0.77 7.04
N GLY A 234 19.01 -0.42 7.14
CA GLY A 234 19.71 -0.85 8.35
C GLY A 234 21.02 -0.07 8.56
N ARG A 235 21.67 -0.29 9.70
CA ARG A 235 22.99 0.31 10.00
C ARG A 235 24.15 -0.50 9.42
N GLU A 236 23.90 -1.77 9.11
CA GLU A 236 24.90 -2.61 8.48
C GLU A 236 24.99 -2.30 6.98
N PRO A 237 26.21 -2.36 6.38
CA PRO A 237 26.36 -2.21 4.94
C PRO A 237 25.51 -3.24 4.21
N THR A 238 24.61 -2.77 3.37
CA THR A 238 23.80 -3.62 2.49
C THR A 238 24.25 -3.44 1.05
N GLY A 239 24.22 -4.52 0.29
CA GLY A 239 24.37 -4.43 -1.16
C GLY A 239 23.18 -3.70 -1.78
N ALA A 240 23.28 -3.39 -3.08
CA ALA A 240 22.15 -2.84 -3.82
C ALA A 240 20.92 -3.76 -3.69
N VAL A 241 19.78 -3.19 -3.31
CA VAL A 241 18.51 -3.93 -3.24
C VAL A 241 18.09 -4.26 -4.67
N PRO A 242 17.83 -5.53 -5.01
CA PRO A 242 17.40 -5.91 -6.35
C PRO A 242 16.07 -5.23 -6.72
N PRO A 243 15.86 -4.83 -7.99
CA PRO A 243 14.59 -4.25 -8.44
C PRO A 243 13.37 -5.13 -8.10
N ASP A 244 13.50 -6.45 -8.16
CA ASP A 244 12.42 -7.37 -7.80
C ASP A 244 12.04 -7.33 -6.32
N ALA A 245 12.98 -7.02 -5.43
CA ALA A 245 12.68 -6.84 -4.01
C ALA A 245 11.90 -5.53 -3.79
N VAL A 246 12.30 -4.44 -4.45
CA VAL A 246 11.54 -3.18 -4.45
C VAL A 246 10.13 -3.41 -5.02
N ARG A 247 10.04 -4.16 -6.12
CA ARG A 247 8.76 -4.54 -6.75
C ARG A 247 7.84 -5.21 -5.73
N ALA A 248 8.34 -6.25 -5.08
CA ALA A 248 7.58 -7.08 -4.16
C ALA A 248 7.14 -6.30 -2.90
N VAL A 249 8.04 -5.50 -2.33
CA VAL A 249 7.77 -4.68 -1.14
C VAL A 249 6.71 -3.63 -1.43
N LEU A 250 6.84 -2.86 -2.50
CA LEU A 250 5.87 -1.82 -2.83
C LEU A 250 4.52 -2.42 -3.23
N ALA A 251 4.50 -3.53 -3.96
CA ALA A 251 3.26 -4.24 -4.28
C ALA A 251 2.55 -4.69 -2.99
N ALA A 252 3.29 -5.26 -2.03
CA ALA A 252 2.75 -5.66 -0.73
C ALA A 252 2.26 -4.47 0.10
N ALA A 253 3.02 -3.38 0.16
CA ALA A 253 2.64 -2.17 0.87
C ALA A 253 1.32 -1.60 0.33
N ARG A 254 1.18 -1.56 -1.00
CA ARG A 254 -0.01 -1.07 -1.70
C ARG A 254 -1.26 -1.92 -1.44
N ARG A 255 -1.12 -3.24 -1.39
CA ARG A 255 -2.26 -4.14 -1.14
C ARG A 255 -2.88 -3.99 0.24
N GLY A 256 -2.09 -3.65 1.25
CA GLY A 256 -2.62 -3.47 2.60
C GLY A 256 -3.52 -2.22 2.77
N GLY A 257 -3.73 -1.41 1.73
CA GLY A 257 -4.60 -0.24 1.76
C GLY A 257 -4.03 0.93 2.58
N GLY A 258 -4.77 2.04 2.61
CA GLY A 258 -4.36 3.28 3.29
C GLY A 258 -3.50 4.18 2.40
N VAL A 259 -2.31 4.53 2.87
CA VAL A 259 -1.35 5.41 2.19
C VAL A 259 0.05 4.81 2.27
N VAL A 260 0.79 4.90 1.17
CA VAL A 260 2.23 4.60 1.12
C VAL A 260 2.96 5.86 0.69
N VAL A 261 3.94 6.32 1.48
CA VAL A 261 4.82 7.41 1.11
C VAL A 261 6.21 6.84 0.83
N VAL A 262 6.79 7.16 -0.31
CA VAL A 262 8.11 6.66 -0.72
C VAL A 262 9.06 7.85 -0.84
N ASP A 263 10.08 7.92 0.00
CA ASP A 263 11.18 8.88 -0.17
C ASP A 263 12.14 8.33 -1.21
N LEU A 264 12.37 9.07 -2.30
CA LEU A 264 13.09 8.56 -3.47
C LEU A 264 14.41 9.30 -3.67
N PRO A 265 15.47 8.57 -4.06
CA PRO A 265 16.74 9.17 -4.41
C PRO A 265 16.60 9.96 -5.70
N ARG A 266 17.50 10.93 -5.90
CA ARG A 266 17.53 11.76 -7.11
C ARG A 266 18.02 11.00 -8.35
N ALA A 267 18.94 10.05 -8.12
CA ALA A 267 19.45 9.20 -9.17
C ALA A 267 18.48 8.03 -9.32
N VAL A 268 17.86 7.91 -10.49
CA VAL A 268 16.95 6.81 -10.80
C VAL A 268 17.80 5.68 -11.39
N ASP A 269 18.12 4.70 -10.56
CA ASP A 269 18.64 3.41 -10.99
C ASP A 269 17.49 2.43 -11.28
N GLU A 270 17.77 1.15 -11.51
CA GLU A 270 16.74 0.16 -11.82
C GLU A 270 15.74 -0.03 -10.66
N ALA A 271 16.22 0.06 -9.41
CA ALA A 271 15.38 -0.02 -8.22
C ALA A 271 14.47 1.22 -8.09
N GLY A 272 15.02 2.41 -8.33
CA GLY A 272 14.26 3.65 -8.38
C GLY A 272 13.23 3.67 -9.52
N ALA A 273 13.56 3.12 -10.69
CA ALA A 273 12.63 3.00 -11.81
C ALA A 273 11.44 2.09 -11.46
N GLU A 274 11.69 0.99 -10.76
CA GLU A 274 10.64 0.11 -10.25
C GLU A 274 9.74 0.81 -9.22
N ALA A 275 10.34 1.60 -8.32
CA ALA A 275 9.57 2.38 -7.36
C ALA A 275 8.67 3.41 -8.03
N LEU A 276 9.20 4.16 -9.01
CA LEU A 276 8.45 5.15 -9.80
C LEU A 276 7.25 4.52 -10.51
N ALA A 277 7.43 3.34 -11.10
CA ALA A 277 6.39 2.64 -11.85
C ALA A 277 5.17 2.22 -10.98
N GLN A 278 5.33 2.20 -9.65
CA GLN A 278 4.27 1.84 -8.71
C GLN A 278 3.67 3.03 -7.96
N LEU A 279 4.09 4.27 -8.27
CA LEU A 279 3.50 5.48 -7.70
C LEU A 279 2.19 5.82 -8.41
N ASP A 280 1.22 6.29 -7.62
CA ASP A 280 0.03 6.95 -8.15
C ASP A 280 0.30 8.44 -8.40
N LEU A 281 1.16 9.07 -7.58
CA LEU A 281 1.53 10.48 -7.61
C LEU A 281 2.98 10.68 -7.18
N GLY A 282 3.72 11.55 -7.86
CA GLY A 282 5.07 11.98 -7.50
C GLY A 282 5.11 13.45 -7.12
N LEU A 283 5.91 13.80 -6.12
CA LEU A 283 6.16 15.16 -5.67
C LEU A 283 7.65 15.50 -5.86
N LEU A 284 7.92 16.51 -6.67
CA LEU A 284 9.25 17.06 -6.86
C LEU A 284 9.43 18.30 -5.98
N VAL A 285 10.23 18.18 -4.91
CA VAL A 285 10.47 19.27 -3.96
C VAL A 285 11.56 20.20 -4.47
N VAL A 286 11.22 21.46 -4.72
CA VAL A 286 12.12 22.44 -5.36
C VAL A 286 12.23 23.71 -4.52
N PRO A 287 13.39 23.99 -3.91
CA PRO A 287 13.65 25.29 -3.30
C PRO A 287 13.52 26.43 -4.32
N GLY A 288 12.99 27.57 -3.88
CA GLY A 288 12.74 28.79 -4.69
C GLY A 288 14.02 29.52 -5.12
N GLU A 289 15.03 28.81 -5.58
CA GLU A 289 16.33 29.32 -6.00
C GLU A 289 16.63 28.90 -7.44
N LEU A 290 17.18 29.79 -8.27
CA LEU A 290 17.42 29.49 -9.70
C LEU A 290 18.27 28.23 -9.94
N ARG A 291 19.29 27.99 -9.10
CA ARG A 291 20.13 26.78 -9.20
C ARG A 291 19.37 25.51 -8.84
N ALA A 292 18.42 25.59 -7.91
CA ALA A 292 17.56 24.47 -7.55
C ALA A 292 16.57 24.14 -8.67
N VAL A 293 15.98 25.15 -9.31
CA VAL A 293 15.11 24.99 -10.48
C VAL A 293 15.87 24.35 -11.64
N ALA A 294 17.09 24.84 -11.94
CA ALA A 294 17.93 24.26 -12.99
C ALA A 294 18.30 22.79 -12.70
N ALA A 295 18.59 22.45 -11.45
CA ALA A 295 18.86 21.07 -11.04
C ALA A 295 17.61 20.18 -11.14
N ALA A 296 16.44 20.69 -10.73
CA ALA A 296 15.17 19.99 -10.80
C ALA A 296 14.76 19.71 -12.27
N HIS A 297 14.99 20.66 -13.17
CA HIS A 297 14.69 20.52 -14.60
C HIS A 297 15.42 19.31 -15.22
N ARG A 298 16.65 19.01 -14.77
CA ARG A 298 17.43 17.86 -15.26
C ARG A 298 16.81 16.51 -14.93
N ILE A 299 16.07 16.41 -13.82
CA ILE A 299 15.48 15.14 -13.36
C ILE A 299 13.98 15.05 -13.63
N ALA A 300 13.28 16.17 -13.77
CA ALA A 300 11.85 16.22 -14.02
C ALA A 300 11.43 15.40 -15.25
N GLY A 301 12.22 15.46 -16.34
CA GLY A 301 11.98 14.68 -17.56
C GLY A 301 12.01 13.17 -17.30
N THR A 302 13.06 12.68 -16.63
CA THR A 302 13.20 11.25 -16.28
C THR A 302 12.08 10.79 -15.35
N LEU A 303 11.75 11.58 -14.34
CA LEU A 303 10.67 11.26 -13.39
C LEU A 303 9.30 11.20 -14.11
N SER A 304 9.02 12.13 -15.01
CA SER A 304 7.76 12.17 -15.78
C SER A 304 7.56 10.98 -16.71
N LEU A 305 8.63 10.25 -17.05
CA LEU A 305 8.53 8.98 -17.80
C LEU A 305 8.14 7.81 -16.88
N GLY A 306 8.47 7.90 -15.59
CA GLY A 306 8.24 6.84 -14.61
C GLY A 306 6.94 6.99 -13.81
N VAL A 307 6.47 8.22 -13.58
CA VAL A 307 5.22 8.49 -12.85
C VAL A 307 4.24 9.31 -13.70
N ARG A 308 2.96 8.92 -13.69
CA ARG A 308 1.92 9.52 -14.54
C ARG A 308 1.51 10.93 -14.10
N ASP A 309 1.50 11.16 -12.79
CA ASP A 309 1.15 12.44 -12.18
C ASP A 309 2.36 12.91 -11.36
N LEU A 310 3.17 13.81 -11.92
CA LEU A 310 4.30 14.43 -11.24
C LEU A 310 3.97 15.89 -10.98
N ARG A 311 4.07 16.34 -9.73
CA ARG A 311 3.75 17.71 -9.33
C ARG A 311 4.92 18.37 -8.61
N ALA A 312 5.04 19.68 -8.76
CA ALA A 312 6.04 20.47 -8.04
C ALA A 312 5.52 20.86 -6.64
N VAL A 313 6.37 20.67 -5.63
CA VAL A 313 6.21 21.28 -4.30
C VAL A 313 7.32 22.31 -4.15
N VAL A 314 6.95 23.58 -4.11
CA VAL A 314 7.94 24.66 -4.13
C VAL A 314 8.19 25.15 -2.72
N ARG A 315 9.46 25.23 -2.31
CA ARG A 315 9.83 25.61 -0.93
C ARG A 315 10.43 27.00 -0.89
N GLY A 316 9.84 27.88 -0.09
CA GLY A 316 10.40 29.20 0.20
C GLY A 316 11.61 29.15 1.16
N PRO A 317 12.30 30.29 1.37
CA PRO A 317 12.06 31.59 0.75
C PRO A 317 12.49 31.63 -0.74
N TYR A 318 11.92 32.58 -1.50
CA TYR A 318 12.22 32.76 -2.92
C TYR A 318 13.37 33.73 -3.16
N ALA A 319 14.18 33.46 -4.19
CA ALA A 319 15.03 34.48 -4.78
C ALA A 319 14.19 35.60 -5.42
N ALA A 320 14.76 36.80 -5.53
CA ALA A 320 14.04 37.95 -6.08
C ALA A 320 13.45 37.67 -7.47
N GLY A 321 12.15 37.92 -7.62
CA GLY A 321 11.41 37.71 -8.87
C GLY A 321 10.95 36.26 -9.12
N LEU A 322 11.12 35.36 -8.15
CA LEU A 322 10.58 34.00 -8.22
C LEU A 322 9.37 33.87 -7.29
N ASP A 323 8.41 33.04 -7.73
CA ASP A 323 7.29 32.55 -6.94
C ASP A 323 7.04 31.06 -7.29
N GLU A 324 6.11 30.42 -6.58
CA GLU A 324 5.76 29.01 -6.77
C GLU A 324 5.27 28.70 -8.18
N ARG A 325 4.55 29.63 -8.80
CA ARG A 325 3.97 29.45 -10.14
C ARG A 325 5.05 29.49 -11.20
N TRP A 326 5.95 30.46 -11.11
CA TRP A 326 7.10 30.58 -11.99
C TRP A 326 7.95 29.30 -11.95
N VAL A 327 8.20 28.76 -10.76
CA VAL A 327 8.97 27.50 -10.61
C VAL A 327 8.25 26.32 -11.26
N ALA A 328 6.95 26.17 -11.00
CA ALA A 328 6.14 25.11 -11.59
C ALA A 328 6.09 25.22 -13.14
N ASP A 329 5.90 26.43 -13.66
CA ASP A 329 5.87 26.72 -15.10
C ASP A 329 7.23 26.43 -15.77
N ALA A 330 8.33 26.83 -15.13
CA ALA A 330 9.68 26.55 -15.61
C ALA A 330 9.99 25.04 -15.70
N LEU A 331 9.38 24.24 -14.82
CA LEU A 331 9.48 22.78 -14.82
C LEU A 331 8.42 22.10 -15.69
N ARG A 332 7.40 22.84 -16.15
CA ARG A 332 6.21 22.34 -16.85
C ARG A 332 5.48 21.25 -16.04
N LEU A 333 5.39 21.44 -14.73
CA LEU A 333 4.71 20.53 -13.82
C LEU A 333 3.51 21.23 -13.16
N PRO A 334 2.40 20.53 -12.91
CA PRO A 334 1.35 21.04 -12.02
C PRO A 334 1.93 21.39 -10.65
N LEU A 335 1.44 22.47 -10.04
CA LEU A 335 1.81 22.86 -8.69
C LEU A 335 0.96 22.06 -7.68
N ALA A 336 1.60 21.28 -6.81
CA ALA A 336 0.95 20.66 -5.65
C ALA A 336 0.79 21.65 -4.49
N GLY A 337 1.70 22.61 -4.36
CA GLY A 337 1.58 23.71 -3.42
C GLY A 337 2.93 24.30 -3.04
N GLU A 338 2.87 25.39 -2.28
CA GLU A 338 4.03 25.98 -1.62
C GLU A 338 4.22 25.34 -0.24
N LEU A 339 5.42 24.82 0.02
CA LEU A 339 5.85 24.36 1.34
C LEU A 339 6.49 25.55 2.09
N PRO A 340 5.84 26.07 3.14
CA PRO A 340 6.37 27.22 3.87
C PRO A 340 7.64 26.85 4.64
N TYR A 341 8.50 27.83 4.88
CA TYR A 341 9.65 27.65 5.77
C TYR A 341 9.17 27.42 7.21
N ASP A 342 9.73 26.39 7.84
CA ASP A 342 9.45 26.03 9.23
C ASP A 342 10.76 26.04 10.02
N PRO A 343 11.01 27.08 10.85
CA PRO A 343 12.24 27.20 11.61
C PRO A 343 12.34 26.16 12.74
N ALA A 344 11.22 25.60 13.19
CA ALA A 344 11.21 24.66 14.31
C ALA A 344 11.79 23.29 13.93
N ILE A 345 11.77 22.92 12.63
CA ILE A 345 12.19 21.59 12.17
C ILE A 345 13.59 21.19 12.65
N VAL A 346 14.56 22.10 12.63
CA VAL A 346 15.94 21.77 13.03
C VAL A 346 16.01 21.53 14.54
N THR A 347 15.42 22.43 15.33
CA THR A 347 15.38 22.31 16.79
C THR A 347 14.61 21.08 17.24
N ASP A 348 13.44 20.83 16.64
CA ASP A 348 12.62 19.65 16.91
C ASP A 348 13.41 18.36 16.65
N GLN A 349 14.17 18.30 15.56
CA GLN A 349 15.01 17.14 15.24
C GLN A 349 16.14 16.93 16.25
N ASP A 350 16.81 18.00 16.68
CA ASP A 350 17.85 17.94 17.71
C ASP A 350 17.28 17.44 19.06
N GLU A 351 16.00 17.69 19.32
CA GLU A 351 15.27 17.22 20.50
C GLU A 351 14.58 15.85 20.30
N GLY A 352 14.73 15.22 19.12
CA GLY A 352 14.18 13.90 18.81
C GLY A 352 12.69 13.89 18.40
N ALA A 353 12.12 15.05 18.10
CA ALA A 353 10.80 15.18 17.49
C ALA A 353 10.89 15.10 15.95
N PRO A 354 10.03 14.30 15.30
CA PRO A 354 10.07 14.16 13.85
C PRO A 354 9.53 15.41 13.15
N PRO A 355 9.95 15.70 11.92
CA PRO A 355 9.44 16.83 11.17
C PRO A 355 7.94 16.72 10.96
N GLY A 356 7.21 17.79 11.27
CA GLY A 356 5.75 17.81 11.19
C GLY A 356 5.09 17.08 12.36
N ALA A 357 5.79 16.91 13.50
CA ALA A 357 5.23 16.45 14.77
C ALA A 357 4.07 17.33 15.26
N ASP A 358 4.21 18.66 15.13
CA ASP A 358 3.12 19.60 15.39
C ASP A 358 2.18 19.69 14.18
N PRO A 359 0.92 19.22 14.29
CA PRO A 359 -0.07 19.33 13.21
C PRO A 359 -0.45 20.79 12.90
N ARG A 360 -0.22 21.71 13.85
CA ARG A 360 -0.48 23.14 13.66
C ARG A 360 0.71 23.86 13.05
N GLY A 361 1.89 23.24 12.97
CA GLY A 361 3.07 23.80 12.33
C GLY A 361 2.90 23.96 10.81
N PRO A 362 3.72 24.79 10.15
CA PRO A 362 3.66 24.99 8.70
C PRO A 362 3.70 23.70 7.88
N LEU A 363 4.64 22.79 8.19
CA LEU A 363 4.73 21.49 7.50
C LEU A 363 3.50 20.61 7.79
N GLY A 364 3.02 20.57 9.04
CA GLY A 364 1.84 19.78 9.42
C GLY A 364 0.58 20.21 8.66
N ARG A 365 0.34 21.52 8.55
CA ARG A 365 -0.80 22.09 7.80
C ARG A 365 -0.70 21.81 6.30
N PHE A 366 0.49 21.98 5.72
CA PHE A 366 0.72 21.66 4.30
C PHE A 366 0.36 20.19 4.01
N CYS A 367 0.89 19.26 4.82
CA CYS A 367 0.65 17.84 4.63
C CYS A 367 -0.82 17.44 4.82
N ALA A 368 -1.53 18.05 5.78
CA ALA A 368 -2.96 17.83 5.96
C ALA A 368 -3.77 18.30 4.75
N ALA A 369 -3.52 19.54 4.29
CA ALA A 369 -4.19 20.10 3.12
C ALA A 369 -3.90 19.30 1.84
N PHE A 370 -2.67 18.80 1.68
CA PHE A 370 -2.32 17.92 0.57
C PHE A 370 -3.17 16.65 0.57
N TRP A 371 -3.33 15.99 1.72
CA TRP A 371 -4.12 14.76 1.79
C TRP A 371 -5.62 15.00 1.54
N GLU A 372 -6.17 16.13 1.97
CA GLU A 372 -7.55 16.52 1.66
C GLU A 372 -7.81 16.66 0.15
N GLN A 373 -6.80 17.09 -0.61
CA GLN A 373 -6.89 17.25 -2.07
C GLN A 373 -6.54 15.95 -2.83
N ALA A 374 -5.56 15.20 -2.35
CA ALA A 374 -5.03 14.02 -3.03
C ALA A 374 -5.90 12.77 -2.80
N LEU A 375 -6.53 12.66 -1.63
CA LEU A 375 -7.48 11.59 -1.37
C LEU A 375 -8.82 11.94 -2.04
N PRO A 376 -9.42 11.02 -2.81
CA PRO A 376 -10.82 11.19 -3.20
C PRO A 376 -11.64 11.41 -1.93
N SER A 377 -12.56 12.37 -1.94
CA SER A 377 -13.50 12.59 -0.84
C SER A 377 -14.24 11.28 -0.55
N GLY A 378 -13.73 10.52 0.41
CA GLY A 378 -14.21 9.18 0.72
C GLY A 378 -15.46 9.32 1.55
N GLY A 379 -16.60 8.88 1.00
CA GLY A 379 -17.77 8.56 1.80
C GLY A 379 -17.36 7.62 2.93
N ALA A 380 -17.81 7.96 4.13
CA ALA A 380 -17.87 7.02 5.23
C ALA A 380 -18.60 5.77 4.75
N ALA A 381 -17.93 4.62 4.88
CA ALA A 381 -18.58 3.31 4.86
C ALA A 381 -18.70 2.84 6.31
#